data_AF-A0A8T6LWZ9-F1
#
_entry.id   AF-A0A8T6LWZ9-F1
#
_cell.length_a   1.000
_cell.length_b   1.000
_cell.length_c   1.000
_cell.angle_alpha   90.00
_cell.angle_beta   90.00
_cell.angle_gamma   90.00
#
_symmetry.space_group_name_H-M   'P 1'
#
loop_
_entity.id
_entity.type
_entity.pdbx_description
1 polymer ?
#
loop_
_entity_poly.entity_id
_entity_poly.type
_entity_poly.pdbx_seq_one_letter_code
_entity_poly.pdbx_strand_id
1 'polypeptide(L)'
;MLGDDTTPEPSFFARWFGFAGWRAMSVKARIFTQIIYRIFFLLGLAVIIIAYGMITDSDPGGLPLIGMIVGWFFIFQAMINFIFVEGSR
;
A
#
# COMPACT_ATOMS: atom_id res chain seq x y z
N MET A 1 43.74 -13.66 -3.66
CA MET A 1 42.82 -14.14 -2.60
C MET A 1 42.73 -13.00 -1.60
N LEU A 2 41.60 -12.36 -1.31
CA LEU A 2 40.19 -12.76 -1.35
C LEU A 2 39.34 -11.65 -2.00
N GLY A 3 38.35 -12.06 -2.79
CA GLY A 3 37.20 -11.21 -3.10
C GLY A 3 36.35 -11.09 -1.84
N ASP A 4 36.15 -9.87 -1.39
CA ASP A 4 35.12 -9.55 -0.41
C ASP A 4 33.96 -8.90 -1.16
N ASP A 5 33.12 -9.76 -1.73
CA ASP A 5 31.87 -9.39 -2.37
C ASP A 5 30.81 -9.14 -1.28
N THR A 6 31.02 -8.20 -0.35
CA THR A 6 29.94 -7.74 0.53
C THR A 6 29.01 -6.85 -0.28
N THR A 7 28.19 -7.44 -1.15
CA THR A 7 27.01 -6.75 -1.67
C THR A 7 26.13 -6.42 -0.45
N PRO A 8 25.81 -5.13 -0.17
CA PRO A 8 24.96 -4.81 0.96
C PRO A 8 23.61 -5.50 0.74
N GLU A 9 23.30 -6.49 1.57
CA GLU A 9 21.96 -7.09 1.61
C GLU A 9 20.96 -5.94 1.71
N PRO A 10 20.01 -5.81 0.76
CA PRO A 10 19.05 -4.72 0.79
C PRO A 10 18.31 -4.79 2.12
N SER A 11 18.35 -3.68 2.88
CA SER A 11 17.78 -3.62 4.23
C SER A 11 16.34 -4.11 4.23
N PHE A 12 15.92 -4.74 5.33
CA PHE A 12 14.56 -5.25 5.48
C PHE A 12 13.52 -4.21 5.08
N PHE A 13 13.73 -2.94 5.43
CA PHE A 13 12.89 -1.82 5.01
C PHE A 13 12.97 -1.52 3.50
N ALA A 14 14.14 -1.58 2.87
CA ALA A 14 14.27 -1.37 1.42
C ALA A 14 13.59 -2.49 0.60
N ARG A 15 13.65 -3.73 1.09
CA ARG A 15 12.86 -4.86 0.56
C ARG A 15 11.36 -4.67 0.85
N TRP A 16 11.02 -4.28 2.08
CA TRP A 16 9.64 -4.05 2.53
C TRP A 16 8.90 -2.96 1.74
N PHE A 17 9.60 -1.89 1.37
CA PHE A 17 9.06 -0.82 0.53
C PHE A 17 9.09 -1.13 -0.97
N GLY A 18 9.52 -2.33 -1.38
CA GLY A 18 9.41 -2.80 -2.75
C GLY A 18 10.27 -2.05 -3.78
N PHE A 19 11.23 -1.21 -3.36
CA PHE A 19 12.03 -0.35 -4.25
C PHE A 19 12.72 -1.11 -5.39
N ALA A 20 13.02 -2.39 -5.22
CA ALA A 20 13.56 -3.26 -6.27
C ALA A 20 12.54 -3.56 -7.40
N GLY A 21 11.26 -3.77 -7.07
CA GLY A 21 10.20 -4.09 -8.03
C GLY A 21 9.78 -2.90 -8.90
N TRP A 22 9.80 -1.68 -8.36
CA TRP A 22 9.47 -0.46 -9.11
C TRP A 22 10.50 -0.13 -10.20
N ARG A 23 11.77 -0.53 -9.99
CA ARG A 23 12.87 -0.28 -10.92
C ARG A 23 12.84 -1.21 -12.13
N ALA A 24 12.19 -2.37 -12.01
CA ALA A 24 12.02 -3.35 -13.09
C ALA A 24 10.71 -3.17 -13.89
N MET A 25 9.80 -2.30 -13.46
CA MET A 25 8.46 -2.20 -14.03
C MET A 25 8.42 -1.22 -15.22
N SER A 26 7.86 -1.66 -16.35
CA SER A 26 7.70 -0.81 -17.53
C SER A 26 6.77 0.38 -17.26
N VAL A 27 6.95 1.49 -18.00
CA VAL A 27 6.14 2.72 -17.84
C VAL A 27 4.63 2.43 -17.93
N LYS A 28 4.21 1.53 -18.84
CA LYS A 28 2.81 1.10 -18.98
C LYS A 28 2.30 0.39 -17.73
N ALA A 29 3.10 -0.53 -17.18
CA ALA A 29 2.74 -1.27 -15.99
C ALA A 29 2.68 -0.36 -14.75
N ARG A 30 3.57 0.62 -14.64
CA ARG A 30 3.54 1.63 -13.57
C ARG A 30 2.26 2.48 -13.59
N ILE A 31 1.83 2.93 -14.77
CA ILE A 31 0.58 3.69 -14.92
C ILE A 31 -0.63 2.83 -14.54
N PHE A 32 -0.66 1.58 -15.03
CA PHE A 32 -1.73 0.65 -14.72
C PHE A 32 -1.85 0.36 -13.22
N THR A 33 -0.73 0.06 -12.56
CA THR A 33 -0.66 -0.14 -11.11
C THR A 33 -1.16 1.08 -10.35
N GLN A 34 -0.78 2.30 -10.74
CA GLN A 34 -1.26 3.52 -10.09
C GLN A 34 -2.78 3.73 -10.22
N ILE A 35 -3.36 3.41 -11.38
CA ILE A 35 -4.81 3.51 -11.59
C ILE A 35 -5.53 2.49 -10.70
N ILE A 36 -5.09 1.23 -10.74
CA ILE A 36 -5.61 0.16 -9.89
C ILE A 36 -5.52 0.57 -8.41
N TYR A 37 -4.38 1.11 -8.00
CA TYR A 37 -4.15 1.57 -6.64
C TYR A 37 -5.23 2.54 -6.15
N ARG A 38 -5.53 3.54 -6.97
CA ARG A 38 -6.51 4.58 -6.64
C ARG A 38 -7.91 4.00 -6.56
N ILE A 39 -8.27 3.11 -7.48
CA ILE A 39 -9.58 2.46 -7.49
C ILE A 39 -9.78 1.63 -6.22
N PHE A 40 -8.84 0.73 -5.90
CA PHE A 40 -8.95 -0.11 -4.71
C PHE A 40 -8.93 0.69 -3.41
N PHE A 41 -8.12 1.76 -3.35
CA PHE A 41 -8.12 2.65 -2.19
C PHE A 41 -9.50 3.28 -1.95
N LEU A 42 -10.10 3.84 -3.00
CA LEU A 42 -11.42 4.48 -2.92
C LEU A 42 -12.53 3.47 -2.61
N LEU A 43 -12.48 2.27 -3.20
CA LEU A 43 -13.44 1.21 -2.92
C LEU A 43 -13.37 0.76 -1.46
N GLY A 44 -12.18 0.52 -0.93
CA GLY A 44 -12.03 0.14 0.48
C GLY A 44 -12.44 1.24 1.45
N LEU A 45 -12.16 2.51 1.12
CA LEU A 45 -12.62 3.64 1.91
C LEU A 45 -14.15 3.73 1.91
N ALA A 46 -14.79 3.54 0.74
CA ALA A 46 -16.25 3.51 0.63
C ALA A 46 -16.86 2.39 1.50
N VAL A 47 -16.26 1.19 1.50
CA VAL A 47 -16.70 0.08 2.35
C VAL A 47 -16.64 0.46 3.83
N ILE A 48 -15.57 1.11 4.29
CA ILE A 48 -15.43 1.53 5.70
C ILE A 48 -16.48 2.59 6.07
N ILE A 49 -16.71 3.57 5.18
CA ILE A 49 -17.72 4.61 5.40
C ILE A 49 -19.12 4.00 5.49
N ILE A 50 -19.47 3.09 4.57
CA ILE A 50 -20.75 2.39 4.59
C ILE A 50 -20.88 1.53 5.86
N ALA A 51 -19.83 0.79 6.22
CA ALA A 51 -19.81 -0.05 7.42
C ALA A 51 -20.02 0.78 8.69
N TYR A 52 -19.42 1.97 8.77
CA TYR A 52 -19.67 2.88 9.87
C TYR A 52 -21.14 3.29 9.94
N GLY A 53 -21.72 3.75 8.82
CA GLY A 53 -23.13 4.14 8.77
C GLY A 53 -24.08 3.02 9.18
N MET A 54 -23.75 1.76 8.85
CA MET A 54 -24.53 0.59 9.29
C MET A 54 -24.40 0.27 10.79
N ILE A 55 -23.28 0.63 11.43
CA ILE A 55 -23.04 0.35 12.86
C ILE A 55 -23.56 1.49 13.74
N THR A 56 -23.45 2.73 13.28
CA THR A 56 -23.77 3.93 14.07
C THR A 56 -25.10 4.57 13.68
N ASP A 57 -25.81 4.03 12.68
CA ASP A 57 -27.05 4.58 12.10
C ASP A 57 -26.95 6.09 11.80
N SER A 58 -25.75 6.55 11.46
CA SER A 58 -25.42 7.96 11.29
C SER A 58 -24.23 8.14 10.36
N ASP A 59 -24.23 9.25 9.61
CA ASP A 59 -23.13 9.58 8.72
C ASP A 59 -21.88 9.97 9.53
N PRO A 60 -20.67 9.58 9.08
CA PRO A 60 -19.44 9.98 9.75
C PRO A 60 -19.26 11.50 9.67
N GLY A 61 -19.24 12.14 10.84
CA GLY A 61 -18.82 13.53 10.96
C GLY A 61 -17.35 13.72 10.58
N GLY A 62 -16.88 14.98 10.56
CA GLY A 62 -15.52 15.30 10.09
C GLY A 62 -14.41 14.56 10.84
N LEU A 63 -14.50 14.43 12.17
CA LEU A 63 -13.49 13.73 12.97
C LEU A 63 -13.43 12.21 12.70
N PRO A 64 -14.56 11.45 12.77
CA PRO A 64 -14.57 10.04 12.38
C PRO A 64 -14.07 9.82 10.94
N LEU A 65 -14.49 10.67 10.00
CA LEU A 65 -14.09 10.56 8.60
C LEU A 65 -12.57 10.73 8.42
N ILE A 66 -11.97 11.74 9.07
CA ILE A 66 -10.52 11.93 9.06
C ILE A 66 -9.81 10.70 9.65
N GLY A 67 -10.31 10.18 10.78
CA GLY A 67 -9.78 8.97 11.41
C GLY A 67 -9.82 7.76 10.48
N MET A 68 -10.92 7.55 9.77
CA MET A 68 -11.06 6.48 8.78
C MET A 68 -10.10 6.65 7.62
N ILE A 69 -9.98 7.85 7.06
CA ILE A 69 -9.08 8.11 5.93
C ILE A 69 -7.64 7.83 6.34
N VAL A 70 -7.21 8.35 7.49
CA VAL A 70 -5.84 8.18 7.99
C VAL A 70 -5.57 6.72 8.34
N GLY A 71 -6.47 6.07 9.10
CA GLY A 71 -6.33 4.67 9.47
C GLY A 71 -6.32 3.75 8.24
N TRP A 72 -7.25 3.96 7.31
CA TRP A 72 -7.31 3.21 6.06
C TRP A 72 -6.08 3.44 5.19
N PHE A 73 -5.56 4.67 5.12
CA PHE A 73 -4.32 4.96 4.41
C PHE A 73 -3.16 4.11 4.93
N PHE A 74 -2.95 4.04 6.25
CA PHE A 74 -1.86 3.21 6.80
C PHE A 74 -2.06 1.72 6.55
N ILE A 75 -3.29 1.20 6.71
CA ILE A 75 -3.60 -0.19 6.43
C ILE A 75 -3.35 -0.51 4.95
N PHE A 76 -3.83 0.34 4.05
CA PHE A 76 -3.69 0.15 2.61
C PHE A 76 -2.23 0.19 2.18
N GLN A 77 -1.44 1.13 2.70
CA GLN A 77 0.01 1.18 2.45
C GLN A 77 0.70 -0.11 2.94
N ALA A 78 0.32 -0.62 4.11
CA ALA A 78 0.88 -1.87 4.64
C ALA A 78 0.52 -3.09 3.78
N MET A 79 -0.76 -3.22 3.37
CA MET A 79 -1.23 -4.31 2.50
C MET A 79 -0.48 -4.36 1.17
N ILE A 80 -0.30 -3.19 0.57
CA ILE A 80 0.32 -3.08 -0.74
C ILE A 80 1.81 -3.39 -0.64
N ASN A 81 2.48 -2.83 0.37
CA ASN A 81 3.89 -3.13 0.61
C ASN A 81 4.10 -4.64 0.78
N PHE A 82 3.17 -5.34 1.44
CA PHE A 82 3.22 -6.81 1.58
C PHE A 82 3.12 -7.55 0.24
N ILE A 83 2.20 -7.16 -0.65
CA ILE A 83 2.05 -7.76 -2.00
C ILE A 83 3.34 -7.61 -2.81
N PHE A 84 3.99 -6.45 -2.73
CA PHE A 84 5.25 -6.20 -3.46
C PHE A 84 6.46 -6.92 -2.88
N VAL A 85 6.45 -7.24 -1.58
CA VAL A 85 7.52 -8.03 -0.93
C VAL A 85 7.45 -9.50 -1.35
N GLU A 86 6.27 -10.10 -1.28
CA GLU A 86 6.04 -11.51 -1.63
C GLU A 86 6.19 -11.77 -3.14
N GLY A 87 5.72 -10.87 -4.01
CA GLY A 87 5.80 -11.03 -5.46
C GLY A 87 7.21 -10.93 -6.06
N SER A 88 8.26 -10.75 -5.24
CA SER A 88 9.66 -10.65 -5.69
C SER A 88 10.48 -11.93 -5.53
N ARG A 89 9.87 -13.03 -5.04
CA ARG A 89 10.48 -14.36 -5.00
C ARG A 89 10.07 -15.22 -6.19
#